data_AF-A0A0P9ZQ86-F1
#
_entry.id   AF-A0A0P9ZQ86-F1
#
_cell.length_a   1.000
_cell.length_b   1.000
_cell.length_c   1.000
_cell.angle_alpha   90.00
_cell.angle_beta   90.00
_cell.angle_gamma   90.00
#
_symmetry.space_group_name_H-M   'P 1'
#
loop_
_entity.id
_entity.type
_entity.pdbx_description
1 polymer ?
#
loop_
_entity_poly.entity_id
_entity_poly.type
_entity_poly.pdbx_seq_one_letter_code
_entity_poly.pdbx_strand_id
1 'polypeptide(L)'
;MSLPALRDCREDLHEDWQRVWGDCRVDADLPVTAPWSNALAKRLAKHPLTGNLRDLERLAALCMAWFEPGNEAHWLDKALQQWSGAAHDSSTAELIRMGSREEQTKYFHAELALRTKATEGSWKAAAKALDCSVKHCNATPRDTEACQKN
;
A
#
# COMPACT_ATOMS: atom_id res chain seq x y z
N MET A 1 -8.99 27.65 1.10
CA MET A 1 -9.15 27.14 -0.28
C MET A 1 -8.77 25.67 -0.25
N SER A 2 -9.72 24.75 -0.51
CA SER A 2 -9.41 23.32 -0.61
C SER A 2 -9.03 22.99 -2.04
N LEU A 3 -7.87 22.37 -2.24
CA LEU A 3 -7.54 21.78 -3.54
C LEU A 3 -8.49 20.59 -3.78
N PRO A 4 -9.20 20.54 -4.93
CA PRO A 4 -10.02 19.38 -5.26
C PRO A 4 -9.14 18.14 -5.43
N ALA A 5 -9.71 16.96 -5.17
CA ALA A 5 -8.98 15.72 -5.39
C ALA A 5 -8.97 15.37 -6.89
N LEU A 6 -7.90 14.73 -7.40
CA LEU A 6 -7.81 14.30 -8.81
C LEU A 6 -8.99 13.44 -9.28
N ARG A 7 -9.64 12.73 -8.36
CA ARG A 7 -10.84 11.96 -8.66
C ARG A 7 -12.02 12.80 -9.13
N ASP A 8 -12.05 14.08 -8.74
CA ASP A 8 -13.09 15.06 -9.05
C ASP A 8 -12.72 15.95 -10.25
N CYS A 9 -11.46 15.91 -10.69
CA CYS A 9 -10.90 16.65 -11.83
C CYS A 9 -10.24 15.67 -12.81
N ARG A 10 -11.04 14.73 -13.36
CA ARG A 10 -10.50 13.66 -14.21
C ARG A 10 -10.07 14.14 -15.59
N GLU A 11 -10.66 15.25 -16.06
CA GLU A 11 -10.23 15.94 -17.28
C GLU A 11 -8.76 16.37 -17.22
N ASP A 12 -8.25 16.71 -16.03
CA ASP A 12 -6.90 17.24 -15.84
C ASP A 12 -5.84 16.13 -15.66
N LEU A 13 -6.27 14.86 -15.57
CA LEU A 13 -5.37 13.72 -15.31
C LEU A 13 -4.22 13.60 -16.31
N HIS A 14 -4.45 13.96 -17.56
CA HIS A 14 -3.41 13.92 -18.57
C HIS A 14 -2.34 14.99 -18.30
N GLU A 15 -2.74 16.21 -17.96
CA GLU A 15 -1.82 17.30 -17.65
C GLU A 15 -1.06 17.04 -16.35
N ASP A 16 -1.76 16.58 -15.32
CA ASP A 16 -1.13 16.19 -14.05
C ASP A 16 -0.15 15.02 -14.22
N TRP A 17 -0.46 14.06 -15.09
CA TRP A 17 0.48 13.00 -15.45
C TRP A 17 1.74 13.53 -16.11
N GLN A 18 1.62 14.45 -17.07
CA GLN A 18 2.78 15.08 -17.71
C GLN A 18 3.65 15.84 -16.70
N ARG A 19 3.01 16.57 -15.78
CA ARG A 19 3.70 17.31 -14.71
C ARG A 19 4.45 16.36 -13.77
N VAL A 20 3.76 15.37 -13.21
CA VAL A 20 4.35 14.39 -12.29
C VAL A 20 5.49 13.63 -12.95
N TRP A 21 5.34 13.24 -14.22
CA TRP A 21 6.41 12.60 -14.97
C TRP A 21 7.64 13.49 -15.08
N GLY A 22 7.47 14.76 -15.44
CA GLY A 22 8.56 15.73 -15.53
C GLY A 22 9.28 15.92 -14.20
N ASP A 23 8.52 16.02 -13.10
CA ASP A 23 9.06 16.18 -11.75
C ASP A 23 9.81 14.94 -11.25
N CYS A 24 9.34 13.74 -11.60
CA CYS A 24 9.97 12.48 -11.20
C CYS A 24 11.14 12.05 -12.11
N ARG A 25 11.28 12.62 -13.31
CA ARG A 25 12.26 12.16 -14.29
C ARG A 25 13.68 12.43 -13.81
N VAL A 26 14.42 11.34 -13.53
CA VAL A 26 15.81 11.42 -13.05
C VAL A 26 16.86 11.18 -14.13
N ASP A 27 16.48 10.58 -15.26
CA ASP A 27 17.40 10.14 -16.32
C ASP A 27 17.12 10.87 -17.65
N ALA A 28 18.18 11.07 -18.44
CA ALA A 28 18.12 11.62 -19.79
C ALA A 28 17.68 10.58 -20.83
N ASP A 29 17.88 9.28 -20.54
CA ASP A 29 17.44 8.20 -21.42
C ASP A 29 15.92 7.97 -21.38
N LEU A 30 15.26 8.50 -20.35
CA LEU A 30 13.81 8.48 -20.22
C LEU A 30 13.14 9.47 -21.19
N PRO A 31 11.95 9.14 -21.73
CA PRO A 31 11.17 10.04 -22.56
C PRO A 31 10.96 11.41 -21.91
N VAL A 32 11.18 12.48 -22.69
CA VAL A 32 10.96 13.85 -22.22
C VAL A 32 9.49 14.08 -21.90
N THR A 33 8.61 13.58 -22.77
CA THR A 33 7.16 13.62 -22.60
C THR A 33 6.70 12.33 -21.94
N ALA A 34 5.75 12.42 -21.01
CA ALA A 34 5.22 11.26 -20.34
C ALA A 34 4.52 10.33 -21.35
N PRO A 35 4.77 9.01 -21.28
CA PRO A 35 4.09 8.05 -22.14
C PRO A 35 2.58 8.12 -21.90
N TRP A 36 1.78 8.14 -22.98
CA TRP A 36 0.33 8.14 -22.88
C TRP A 36 -0.29 7.10 -23.81
N SER A 37 -0.77 6.00 -23.22
CA SER A 37 -1.43 4.93 -23.95
C SER A 37 -2.91 4.82 -23.59
N ASN A 38 -3.70 4.27 -24.50
CA ASN A 38 -5.12 3.97 -24.24
C ASN A 38 -5.31 3.01 -23.04
N ALA A 39 -4.33 2.13 -22.79
CA ALA A 39 -4.36 1.24 -21.63
C ALA A 39 -4.17 2.03 -20.33
N LEU A 40 -3.18 2.94 -20.29
CA LEU A 40 -2.92 3.83 -19.16
C LEU A 40 -4.15 4.72 -18.87
N ALA A 41 -4.70 5.37 -19.89
CA ALA A 41 -5.87 6.22 -19.74
C ALA A 41 -7.09 5.46 -19.16
N LYS A 42 -7.38 4.26 -19.70
CA LYS A 42 -8.46 3.41 -19.19
C LYS A 42 -8.23 2.95 -17.74
N ARG A 43 -6.97 2.72 -17.36
CA ARG A 43 -6.61 2.31 -16.00
C ARG A 43 -6.76 3.46 -15.01
N LEU A 44 -6.21 4.62 -15.33
CA LEU A 44 -6.36 5.84 -14.52
C LEU A 44 -7.83 6.22 -14.34
N ALA A 45 -8.64 6.12 -15.39
CA ALA A 45 -10.07 6.38 -15.31
C ALA A 45 -10.85 5.39 -14.42
N LYS A 46 -10.33 4.20 -14.14
CA LYS A 46 -10.96 3.22 -13.25
C LYS A 46 -10.38 3.24 -11.84
N HIS A 47 -9.16 3.74 -11.68
CA HIS A 47 -8.46 3.75 -10.41
C HIS A 47 -9.12 4.73 -9.41
N PRO A 48 -9.27 4.37 -8.12
CA PRO A 48 -9.90 5.23 -7.11
C PRO A 48 -9.04 6.45 -6.71
N LEU A 49 -7.75 6.42 -7.05
CA LEU A 49 -6.77 7.50 -6.80
C LEU A 49 -6.86 8.03 -5.36
N THR A 50 -6.79 7.13 -4.35
CA THR A 50 -6.90 7.55 -2.93
C THR A 50 -5.68 8.31 -2.42
N GLY A 51 -4.52 8.07 -3.02
CA GLY A 51 -3.31 8.84 -2.80
C GLY A 51 -3.26 10.15 -3.58
N ASN A 52 -4.26 10.46 -4.42
CA ASN A 52 -4.26 11.62 -5.29
C ASN A 52 -2.98 11.65 -6.16
N LEU A 53 -2.21 12.73 -6.16
CA LEU A 53 -0.94 12.84 -6.90
C LEU A 53 0.08 11.76 -6.53
N ARG A 54 0.08 11.25 -5.29
CA ARG A 54 1.00 10.18 -4.87
C ARG A 54 0.81 8.89 -5.64
N ASP A 55 -0.41 8.61 -6.09
CA ASP A 55 -0.68 7.43 -6.92
C ASP A 55 -0.08 7.59 -8.32
N LEU A 56 -0.05 8.83 -8.85
CA LEU A 56 0.62 9.17 -10.10
C LEU A 56 2.14 9.11 -9.94
N GLU A 57 2.70 9.66 -8.85
CA GLU A 57 4.14 9.60 -8.56
C GLU A 57 4.62 8.15 -8.44
N ARG A 58 3.86 7.30 -7.73
CA ARG A 58 4.13 5.86 -7.63
C ARG A 58 4.12 5.19 -9.00
N LEU A 59 3.15 5.54 -9.84
CA LEU A 59 3.08 5.01 -11.21
C LEU A 59 4.27 5.48 -12.06
N ALA A 60 4.67 6.75 -11.95
CA ALA A 60 5.85 7.28 -12.63
C ALA A 60 7.11 6.53 -12.21
N ALA A 61 7.32 6.34 -10.90
CA ALA A 61 8.44 5.57 -10.38
C ALA A 61 8.47 4.12 -10.90
N LEU A 62 7.30 3.46 -10.97
CA LEU A 62 7.20 2.11 -11.55
C LEU A 62 7.54 2.10 -13.04
N CYS A 63 7.01 3.06 -13.82
CA CYS A 63 7.34 3.20 -15.23
C CYS A 63 8.84 3.38 -15.46
N MET A 64 9.49 4.23 -14.66
CA MET A 64 10.95 4.46 -14.74
C MET A 64 11.75 3.22 -14.33
N ALA A 65 11.31 2.48 -13.31
CA ALA A 65 11.97 1.27 -12.86
C ALA A 65 11.93 0.14 -13.90
N TRP A 66 10.86 0.06 -14.68
CA TRP A 66 10.70 -0.95 -15.73
C TRP A 66 11.17 -0.47 -17.12
N PHE A 67 11.61 0.78 -17.23
CA PHE A 67 11.93 1.40 -18.50
C PHE A 67 12.98 0.58 -19.28
N GLU A 68 12.65 0.27 -20.52
CA GLU A 68 13.53 -0.43 -21.45
C GLU A 68 13.49 0.30 -22.80
N PRO A 69 14.64 0.84 -23.26
CA PRO A 69 14.72 1.53 -24.55
C PRO A 69 14.22 0.66 -25.71
N GLY A 70 13.43 1.23 -26.61
CA GLY A 70 12.97 0.55 -27.82
C GLY A 70 11.74 -0.37 -27.65
N ASN A 71 11.18 -0.51 -26.44
CA ASN A 71 10.00 -1.34 -26.22
C ASN A 71 8.96 -0.71 -25.29
N GLU A 72 8.48 0.50 -25.67
CA GLU A 72 7.54 1.32 -24.89
C GLU A 72 6.30 0.57 -24.40
N ALA A 73 5.65 -0.17 -25.30
CA ALA A 73 4.43 -0.88 -24.97
C ALA A 73 4.64 -1.97 -23.90
N HIS A 74 5.80 -2.64 -23.92
CA HIS A 74 6.07 -3.76 -23.04
C HIS A 74 6.36 -3.32 -21.60
N TRP A 75 7.23 -2.32 -21.41
CA TRP A 75 7.53 -1.87 -20.05
C TRP A 75 6.37 -1.09 -19.42
N LEU A 76 5.60 -0.34 -20.23
CA LEU A 76 4.42 0.34 -19.73
C LEU A 76 3.35 -0.65 -19.27
N ASP A 77 3.15 -1.75 -20.01
CA ASP A 77 2.24 -2.81 -19.59
C ASP A 77 2.70 -3.48 -18.29
N LYS A 78 3.98 -3.81 -18.16
CA LYS A 78 4.55 -4.34 -16.91
C LYS A 78 4.34 -3.40 -15.72
N ALA A 79 4.61 -2.10 -15.91
CA ALA A 79 4.39 -1.10 -14.87
C ALA A 79 2.91 -1.04 -14.45
N LEU A 80 1.98 -1.06 -15.42
CA LEU A 80 0.54 -1.07 -15.15
C LEU A 80 0.06 -2.36 -14.46
N GLN A 81 0.62 -3.52 -14.81
CA GLN A 81 0.33 -4.79 -14.14
C GLN A 81 0.77 -4.74 -12.67
N GLN A 82 1.99 -4.26 -12.40
CA GLN A 82 2.50 -4.12 -11.03
C GLN A 82 1.70 -3.10 -10.23
N TRP A 83 1.36 -1.96 -10.84
CA TRP A 83 0.56 -0.92 -10.20
C TRP A 83 -0.85 -1.41 -9.83
N SER A 84 -1.41 -2.36 -10.59
CA SER A 84 -2.70 -3.00 -10.32
C SER A 84 -2.61 -4.13 -9.28
N GLY A 85 -1.50 -4.87 -9.27
CA GLY A 85 -1.26 -6.03 -8.39
C GLY A 85 -0.81 -5.63 -6.98
N ALA A 86 -0.15 -4.48 -6.84
CA ALA A 86 0.01 -3.80 -5.56
C ALA A 86 -1.36 -3.26 -5.15
N ALA A 87 -2.17 -4.16 -4.58
CA ALA A 87 -3.45 -3.86 -3.97
C ALA A 87 -3.33 -2.52 -3.26
N HIS A 88 -4.34 -1.69 -3.45
CA HIS A 88 -4.53 -0.45 -2.71
C HIS A 88 -4.84 -0.80 -1.25
N ASP A 89 -3.93 -1.52 -0.59
CA ASP A 89 -3.83 -1.64 0.85
C ASP A 89 -3.31 -0.29 1.38
N SER A 90 -4.02 0.79 1.04
CA SER A 90 -4.14 1.93 1.93
C SER A 90 -5.02 1.57 3.14
N SER A 91 -5.41 0.30 3.31
CA SER A 91 -5.89 -0.27 4.57
C SER A 91 -4.80 -0.46 5.62
N THR A 92 -3.56 0.02 5.41
CA THR A 92 -2.71 0.44 6.53
C THR A 92 -2.99 1.89 6.97
N ALA A 93 -4.16 2.44 6.65
CA ALA A 93 -4.93 3.10 7.69
C ALA A 93 -5.45 2.03 8.68
N GLU A 94 -4.55 1.25 9.27
CA GLU A 94 -4.79 0.78 10.62
C GLU A 94 -5.08 2.07 11.37
N LEU A 95 -6.34 2.22 11.79
CA LEU A 95 -6.73 3.27 12.71
C LEU A 95 -5.56 3.47 13.66
N ILE A 96 -4.99 4.67 13.74
CA ILE A 96 -4.21 5.02 14.92
C ILE A 96 -5.24 4.92 16.05
N ARG A 97 -5.37 3.72 16.62
CA ARG A 97 -6.42 3.38 17.57
C ARG A 97 -6.09 4.16 18.82
N MET A 98 -7.03 5.00 19.24
CA MET A 98 -6.90 5.76 20.48
C MET A 98 -6.75 4.76 21.64
N GLY A 99 -5.73 4.95 22.45
CA GLY A 99 -5.35 4.07 23.55
C GLY A 99 -3.95 4.38 24.03
N SER A 100 -3.59 3.87 25.20
CA SER A 100 -2.23 3.93 25.73
C SER A 100 -1.26 3.09 24.88
N ARG A 101 0.04 3.40 24.96
CA ARG A 101 1.10 2.64 24.29
C ARG A 101 1.06 1.15 24.66
N GLU A 102 0.76 0.86 25.93
CA GLU A 102 0.67 -0.48 26.48
C GLU A 102 -0.48 -1.28 25.85
N GLU A 103 -1.65 -0.64 25.68
CA GLU A 103 -2.80 -1.27 25.02
C GLU A 103 -2.50 -1.55 23.54
N GLN A 104 -1.92 -0.58 22.82
CA GLN A 104 -1.53 -0.76 21.43
C GLN A 104 -0.52 -1.90 21.25
N THR A 105 0.46 -2.01 22.15
CA THR A 105 1.46 -3.09 22.12
C THR A 105 0.81 -4.46 22.33
N LYS A 106 -0.13 -4.58 23.27
CA LYS A 106 -0.88 -5.84 23.51
C LYS A 106 -1.71 -6.25 22.29
N TYR A 107 -2.41 -5.29 21.67
CA TYR A 107 -3.20 -5.57 20.46
C TYR A 107 -2.32 -6.02 19.31
N PHE A 108 -1.20 -5.34 19.07
CA PHE A 108 -0.25 -5.70 18.03
C PHE A 108 0.31 -7.11 18.24
N HIS A 109 0.68 -7.46 19.48
CA HIS A 109 1.13 -8.81 19.80
C HIS A 109 0.03 -9.87 19.61
N ALA A 110 -1.22 -9.57 19.98
CA ALA A 110 -2.34 -10.49 19.76
C ALA A 110 -2.61 -10.71 18.26
N GLU A 111 -2.52 -9.66 17.46
CA GLU A 111 -2.69 -9.74 16.02
C GLU A 111 -1.56 -10.53 15.34
N LEU A 112 -0.31 -10.30 15.74
CA LEU A 112 0.83 -11.11 15.31
C LEU A 112 0.61 -12.59 15.65
N ALA A 113 0.21 -12.90 16.89
CA ALA A 113 -0.04 -14.27 17.31
C ALA A 113 -1.14 -14.95 16.49
N LEU A 114 -2.21 -14.24 16.14
CA LEU A 114 -3.29 -14.75 15.30
C LEU A 114 -2.82 -15.02 13.86
N ARG A 115 -2.06 -14.10 13.26
CA ARG A 115 -1.52 -14.24 11.90
C ARG A 115 -0.50 -15.38 11.82
N THR A 116 0.37 -15.52 12.81
CA THR A 116 1.33 -16.64 12.88
C THR A 116 0.61 -17.97 13.13
N LYS A 117 -0.47 -18.00 13.93
CA LYS A 117 -1.28 -19.22 14.07
C LYS A 117 -1.95 -19.61 12.75
N ALA A 118 -2.46 -18.65 11.99
CA ALA A 118 -3.11 -18.91 10.71
C ALA A 118 -2.15 -19.54 9.69
N THR A 119 -0.86 -19.22 9.77
CA THR A 119 0.19 -19.77 8.89
C THR A 119 0.75 -21.10 9.41
N GLU A 120 0.98 -21.23 10.71
CA GLU A 120 1.63 -22.40 11.33
C GLU A 120 0.66 -23.47 11.86
N GLY A 121 -0.64 -23.21 11.83
CA GLY A 121 -1.71 -24.15 12.22
C GLY A 121 -1.78 -24.51 13.71
N SER A 122 -0.78 -24.19 14.53
CA SER A 122 -0.79 -24.47 15.97
C SER A 122 -0.17 -23.35 16.81
N TRP A 123 -0.69 -23.17 18.03
CA TRP A 123 -0.17 -22.19 18.98
C TRP A 123 1.26 -22.50 19.46
N LYS A 124 1.68 -23.77 19.46
CA LYS A 124 3.06 -24.17 19.81
C LYS A 124 4.06 -23.77 18.74
N ALA A 125 3.69 -23.93 17.46
CA ALA A 125 4.53 -23.54 16.33
C ALA A 125 4.59 -22.01 16.19
N ALA A 126 3.45 -21.32 16.36
CA ALA A 126 3.42 -19.85 16.39
C ALA A 126 4.24 -19.26 17.54
N ALA A 127 4.16 -19.84 18.74
CA ALA A 127 4.97 -19.42 19.89
C ALA A 127 6.48 -19.61 19.64
N LYS A 128 6.87 -20.72 19.01
CA LYS A 128 8.26 -20.98 18.61
C LYS A 128 8.74 -19.99 17.53
N ALA A 129 7.89 -19.66 16.56
CA ALA A 129 8.21 -18.70 15.51
C ALA A 129 8.32 -17.26 16.02
N LEU A 130 7.57 -16.92 17.08
CA LEU A 130 7.57 -15.60 17.72
C LEU A 130 8.53 -15.50 18.92
N ASP A 131 9.32 -16.54 19.20
CA ASP A 131 10.17 -16.67 20.41
C ASP A 131 9.44 -16.29 21.72
N CYS A 132 8.16 -16.66 21.81
CA CYS A 132 7.26 -16.31 22.89
C CYS A 132 6.78 -17.56 23.64
N SER A 133 6.35 -17.39 24.89
CA SER A 133 5.68 -18.49 25.61
C SER A 133 4.27 -18.73 25.06
N VAL A 134 3.83 -20.00 25.01
CA VAL A 134 2.47 -20.37 24.52
C VAL A 134 1.36 -19.63 25.29
N LYS A 135 1.59 -19.32 26.57
CA LYS A 135 0.66 -18.53 27.40
C LYS A 135 0.51 -17.09 26.91
N HIS A 136 1.59 -16.49 26.41
CA HIS A 136 1.58 -15.12 25.89
C HIS A 136 0.85 -15.04 24.54
N CYS A 137 0.95 -16.07 23.70
CA CYS A 137 0.22 -16.12 22.42
C CYS A 137 -1.28 -16.44 22.58
N ASN A 138 -1.67 -17.18 23.64
CA ASN A 138 -3.07 -17.54 23.92
C ASN A 138 -3.86 -16.46 24.67
N ALA A 139 -3.21 -15.41 25.18
CA ALA A 139 -3.88 -14.34 25.89
C ALA A 139 -4.64 -13.46 24.88
N THR A 140 -5.93 -13.74 24.68
CA THR A 140 -6.78 -12.86 23.88
C THR A 140 -7.16 -11.62 24.70
N PRO A 141 -7.44 -10.46 24.08
CA PRO A 141 -7.85 -9.26 24.81
C PRO A 141 -9.14 -9.42 25.63
N ARG A 142 -9.92 -10.50 25.43
CA ARG A 142 -11.12 -10.79 26.22
C ARG A 142 -10.82 -11.38 27.60
N ASP A 143 -9.63 -11.94 27.81
CA ASP A 143 -9.28 -12.60 29.07
C ASP A 143 -8.76 -11.62 30.13
N THR A 144 -8.53 -10.35 29.76
CA THR A 144 -8.01 -9.33 30.70
C THR A 144 -9.09 -8.63 31.54
N GLU A 145 -10.38 -8.78 31.23
CA GLU A 145 -11.47 -8.28 32.10
C GLU A 145 -11.79 -9.19 33.29
N ALA A 146 -11.26 -10.42 33.32
CA ALA A 146 -11.52 -11.37 34.41
C ALA A 146 -10.54 -11.29 35.60
N CYS A 147 -9.47 -10.48 35.51
CA CYS A 147 -8.45 -10.37 36.57
C CYS A 147 -8.47 -9.05 37.35
N GLN A 148 -9.54 -8.26 37.25
CA GLN A 148 -9.80 -7.14 38.18
C GLN A 148 -11.05 -7.41 39.03
N LYS A 149 -11.02 -8.50 39.80
CA LYS A 149 -11.74 -8.59 41.07
C LYS A 149 -10.84 -9.29 42.07
N ASN A 150 -10.17 -8.48 42.89
CA ASN A 150 -10.03 -8.63 44.34
C ASN A 150 -9.20 -7.46 44.88
#